data_AF-A0A084B339-F1
#
_entry.id   AF-A0A084B339-F1
#
_cell.length_a   1.000
_cell.length_b   1.000
_cell.length_c   1.000
_cell.angle_alpha   90.00
_cell.angle_beta   90.00
_cell.angle_gamma   90.00
#
_symmetry.space_group_name_H-M   'P 1'
#
loop_
_entity.id
_entity.type
_entity.pdbx_description
1 polymer ?
#
loop_
_entity_poly.entity_id
_entity_poly.type
_entity_poly.pdbx_seq_one_letter_code
_entity_poly.pdbx_strand_id
1 'polypeptide(L)'
;MKTSIAAALSLFAGLALAQSGPYGQCGGRNWSGATTCVSGYVCNVINEWYHQCLPGTAPPPPTTIATTVVTTTRTTTSSSSSAGAPPPTTTTSPPATGSCPALPSGLGSSNANLPNPFVFHNGNPVASRADWTCRQREMSHQLQTYELGTMPPRPSSVTGSWSGNRLTISVSEGGRSVSFSVTINKPSGSNIPAIIVYGFASIPIPSNVATIVFDNGVIAQQEGQGSRGRGIFYDLYGSGHSAGALTAWAWGVARIIDALESTPAVGIDATRVGVTGCSRNGKGAMVAGALEPRIRLTLPQESGAGGSACWRIANWQQQQGNNVQTAPQIVQENVWFSPAFNSHVSSVNNLPFDHHMVAGLVAPRPIYIMENSGMEWLGWTATYGCMGAARKQWEALGALDSFGYSQVGGNQHCSFPSAQQGTELTAFINKFLLNGSGTTNIYRTDRNHGSFNLNTWAGWTVPNLA
;
A
#
# COMPACT_ATOMS: atom_id res chain seq x y z
N MET A 1 65.60 14.18 44.35
CA MET A 1 64.64 15.31 44.22
C MET A 1 64.51 15.59 42.72
N LYS A 2 63.35 15.55 42.06
CA LYS A 2 61.99 15.87 42.48
C LYS A 2 60.99 14.87 41.88
N THR A 3 60.05 14.48 42.72
CA THR A 3 58.81 13.77 42.44
C THR A 3 57.89 14.58 41.52
N SER A 4 57.13 13.91 40.65
CA SER A 4 55.87 14.42 40.13
C SER A 4 54.95 13.25 39.77
N ILE A 5 54.00 13.03 40.67
CA ILE A 5 52.85 12.13 40.55
C ILE A 5 51.84 12.83 39.63
N ALA A 6 51.51 12.25 38.48
CA ALA A 6 50.37 12.68 37.69
C ALA A 6 49.19 11.74 37.99
N ALA A 7 48.27 12.22 38.82
CA ALA A 7 47.04 11.53 39.16
C ALA A 7 46.09 11.49 37.96
N ALA A 8 45.66 10.29 37.58
CA ALA A 8 44.59 10.09 36.60
C ALA A 8 43.23 10.42 37.27
N LEU A 9 42.70 11.62 37.04
CA LEU A 9 41.29 11.92 37.31
C LEU A 9 40.43 11.26 36.21
N SER A 10 39.92 10.07 36.52
CA SER A 10 38.86 9.43 35.76
C SER A 10 37.56 10.17 36.05
N LEU A 11 37.14 11.06 35.14
CA LEU A 11 35.77 11.58 35.16
C LEU A 11 34.83 10.43 34.78
N PHE A 12 34.30 9.73 35.78
CA PHE A 12 33.05 8.99 35.59
C PHE A 12 31.94 10.01 35.42
N ALA A 13 31.73 10.47 34.20
CA ALA A 13 30.45 11.04 33.82
C ALA A 13 29.42 9.91 33.97
N GLY A 14 28.71 9.89 35.09
CA GLY A 14 27.49 9.11 35.21
C GLY A 14 26.62 9.48 34.03
N LEU A 15 26.40 8.55 33.11
CA LEU A 15 25.43 8.68 32.03
C LEU A 15 24.08 8.87 32.71
N ALA A 16 23.64 10.12 32.85
CA ALA A 16 22.25 10.42 33.03
C ALA A 16 21.56 9.86 31.78
N LEU A 17 20.90 8.71 31.91
CA LEU A 17 20.02 8.17 30.88
C LEU A 17 18.87 9.16 30.73
N ALA A 18 19.05 10.16 29.85
CA ALA A 18 17.99 11.08 29.47
C ALA A 18 16.78 10.26 29.03
N GLN A 19 15.58 10.65 29.42
CA GLN A 19 14.36 9.98 28.97
C GLN A 19 14.31 9.99 27.44
N SER A 20 13.91 8.87 26.85
CA SER A 20 13.71 8.77 25.42
C SER A 20 12.54 9.66 25.02
N GLY A 21 12.77 10.48 23.99
CA GLY A 21 11.75 11.39 23.48
C GLY A 21 10.56 10.64 22.88
N PRO A 22 9.50 11.36 22.50
CA PRO A 22 8.37 10.80 21.75
C PRO A 22 8.85 9.92 20.58
N TYR A 23 8.37 8.68 20.49
CA TYR A 23 8.74 7.70 19.45
C TYR A 23 10.22 7.27 19.44
N GLY A 24 11.01 7.67 20.43
CA GLY A 24 12.39 7.21 20.59
C GLY A 24 12.47 5.76 21.05
N GLN A 25 13.62 5.12 20.80
CA GLN A 25 13.90 3.79 21.33
C GLN A 25 14.04 3.86 22.86
N CYS A 26 13.33 2.99 23.55
CA CYS A 26 13.30 2.92 25.01
C CYS A 26 13.66 1.52 25.55
N GLY A 27 14.18 0.64 24.69
CA GLY A 27 14.52 -0.73 25.05
C GLY A 27 14.75 -1.62 23.84
N GLY A 28 14.98 -2.90 24.12
CA GLY A 28 15.34 -3.91 23.15
C GLY A 28 16.65 -4.60 23.49
N ARG A 29 16.85 -5.81 22.98
CA ARG A 29 18.05 -6.60 23.22
C ARG A 29 19.29 -5.86 22.70
N ASN A 30 20.30 -5.71 23.56
CA ASN A 30 21.53 -4.91 23.37
C ASN A 30 21.35 -3.37 23.32
N TRP A 31 20.19 -2.82 23.69
CA TRP A 31 20.02 -1.38 23.86
C TRP A 31 20.68 -0.89 25.16
N SER A 32 21.62 0.06 25.06
CA SER A 32 22.31 0.69 26.19
C SER A 32 21.86 2.13 26.47
N GLY A 33 20.88 2.63 25.70
CA GLY A 33 20.34 3.98 25.85
C GLY A 33 19.19 4.08 26.85
N ALA A 34 18.42 5.16 26.74
CA ALA A 34 17.31 5.47 27.61
C ALA A 34 16.29 4.32 27.73
N THR A 35 15.88 3.94 28.94
CA THR A 35 14.87 2.87 29.16
C THR A 35 13.51 3.40 29.60
N THR A 36 13.40 4.71 29.80
CA THR A 36 12.19 5.40 30.22
C THR A 36 11.82 6.48 29.21
N CYS A 37 10.52 6.69 29.00
CA CYS A 37 9.99 7.69 28.08
C CYS A 37 9.71 9.02 28.80
N VAL A 38 9.69 10.11 28.04
CA VAL A 38 9.20 11.41 28.55
C VAL A 38 7.74 11.33 29.01
N SER A 39 7.32 12.28 29.84
CA SER A 39 5.94 12.34 30.36
C SER A 39 4.90 12.29 29.23
N GLY A 40 3.85 11.50 29.43
CA GLY A 40 2.79 11.25 28.43
C GLY A 40 3.11 10.10 27.44
N TYR A 41 4.25 9.44 27.58
CA TYR A 41 4.66 8.30 26.75
C TYR A 41 5.04 7.08 27.61
N VAL A 42 4.78 5.89 27.08
CA VAL A 42 5.09 4.59 27.71
C VAL A 42 5.98 3.78 26.77
N CYS A 43 6.98 3.10 27.35
CA CYS A 43 7.85 2.23 26.58
C CYS A 43 7.13 0.94 26.21
N ASN A 44 6.77 0.79 24.93
CA ASN A 44 6.05 -0.37 24.41
C ASN A 44 7.02 -1.30 23.68
N VAL A 45 6.95 -2.60 23.98
CA VAL A 45 7.73 -3.63 23.28
C VAL A 45 7.18 -3.80 21.88
N ILE A 46 7.97 -3.46 20.86
CA ILE A 46 7.58 -3.67 19.45
C ILE A 46 8.08 -5.04 18.98
N ASN A 47 9.32 -5.37 19.30
CA ASN A 47 9.90 -6.70 19.12
C ASN A 47 11.06 -6.91 20.13
N GLU A 48 11.72 -8.08 20.09
CA GLU A 48 12.79 -8.42 21.04
C GLU A 48 14.00 -7.46 21.00
N TRP A 49 14.25 -6.79 19.88
CA TRP A 49 15.40 -5.91 19.66
C TRP A 49 15.05 -4.43 19.78
N TYR A 50 13.76 -4.07 19.81
CA TYR A 50 13.31 -2.68 19.75
C TYR A 50 12.02 -2.45 20.55
N HIS A 51 12.10 -1.56 21.53
CA HIS A 51 10.95 -1.01 22.26
C HIS A 51 10.87 0.49 21.98
N GLN A 52 9.65 1.05 21.89
CA GLN A 52 9.43 2.43 21.48
C GLN A 52 8.53 3.21 22.44
N CYS A 53 8.84 4.49 22.65
CA CYS A 53 7.97 5.41 23.38
C CYS A 53 6.72 5.77 22.59
N LEU A 54 5.56 5.28 23.01
CA LEU A 54 4.27 5.60 22.40
C LEU A 54 3.39 6.39 23.38
N PRO A 55 2.49 7.27 22.90
CA PRO A 55 1.59 8.03 23.77
C PRO A 55 0.78 7.10 24.70
N GLY A 56 0.77 7.40 25.99
CA GLY A 56 0.06 6.62 26.98
C GLY A 56 0.35 7.12 28.41
N THR A 57 -0.57 6.88 29.32
CA THR A 57 -0.33 7.11 30.76
C THR A 57 0.28 5.86 31.37
N ALA A 58 1.37 6.01 32.13
CA ALA A 58 1.97 4.89 32.85
C ALA A 58 0.93 4.25 33.78
N PRO A 59 0.80 2.90 33.83
CA PRO A 59 -0.12 2.26 34.74
C PRO A 59 0.28 2.56 36.20
N PRO A 60 -0.68 2.77 37.12
CA PRO A 60 -0.37 2.83 38.55
C PRO A 60 0.21 1.48 39.03
N PRO A 61 1.06 1.48 40.07
CA PRO A 61 1.67 0.25 40.57
C PRO A 61 0.61 -0.77 41.01
N PRO A 62 0.87 -2.08 40.83
CA PRO A 62 -0.14 -3.10 41.06
C PRO A 62 -0.48 -3.20 42.55
N THR A 63 -1.74 -2.97 42.88
CA THR A 63 -2.30 -3.29 44.20
C THR A 63 -2.98 -4.65 44.09
N THR A 64 -2.46 -5.66 44.81
CA THR A 64 -3.07 -6.99 44.94
C THR A 64 -4.41 -6.92 45.65
N ILE A 65 -5.51 -7.20 44.96
CA ILE A 65 -6.80 -7.51 45.59
C ILE A 65 -7.42 -8.72 44.86
N ALA A 66 -7.70 -9.76 45.65
CA ALA A 66 -8.42 -10.96 45.25
C ALA A 66 -9.87 -10.61 44.87
N THR A 67 -10.38 -11.18 43.77
CA THR A 67 -11.78 -10.99 43.36
C THR A 67 -12.52 -12.33 43.34
N THR A 68 -13.49 -12.43 44.24
CA THR A 68 -14.45 -13.51 44.40
C THR A 68 -15.42 -13.55 43.22
N VAL A 69 -15.72 -14.75 42.72
CA VAL A 69 -16.68 -15.01 41.64
C VAL A 69 -18.11 -14.81 42.15
N VAL A 70 -18.90 -13.99 41.47
CA VAL A 70 -20.35 -13.91 41.65
C VAL A 70 -21.03 -14.15 40.30
N THR A 71 -21.71 -15.29 40.21
CA THR A 71 -22.57 -15.70 39.09
C THR A 71 -23.85 -14.88 39.09
N THR A 72 -24.21 -14.27 37.96
CA THR A 72 -25.55 -13.70 37.74
C THR A 72 -26.11 -14.19 36.41
N THR A 73 -27.18 -14.96 36.48
CA THR A 73 -28.04 -15.36 35.37
C THR A 73 -28.92 -14.19 34.97
N ARG A 74 -29.00 -13.88 33.66
CA ARG A 74 -29.99 -12.92 33.14
C ARG A 74 -30.58 -13.39 31.81
N THR A 75 -31.90 -13.27 31.80
CA THR A 75 -32.93 -13.74 30.88
C THR A 75 -32.88 -13.06 29.51
N THR A 76 -33.03 -13.85 28.45
CA THR A 76 -33.14 -13.42 27.04
C THR A 76 -34.56 -12.98 26.70
N THR A 77 -34.72 -11.77 26.15
CA THR A 77 -35.94 -11.33 25.46
C THR A 77 -35.59 -11.04 24.00
N SER A 78 -36.22 -11.80 23.11
CA SER A 78 -36.10 -11.75 21.65
C SER A 78 -37.06 -10.72 21.06
N SER A 79 -36.56 -9.82 20.22
CA SER A 79 -37.39 -9.00 19.32
C SER A 79 -36.86 -9.08 17.90
N SER A 80 -37.75 -9.49 17.00
CA SER A 80 -37.57 -9.67 15.56
C SER A 80 -37.82 -8.35 14.82
N SER A 81 -36.92 -7.96 13.93
CA SER A 81 -37.24 -7.00 12.86
C SER A 81 -36.54 -7.40 11.56
N SER A 82 -37.31 -7.29 10.48
CA SER A 82 -37.11 -7.82 9.13
C SER A 82 -36.10 -7.02 8.31
N ALA A 83 -35.16 -7.72 7.69
CA ALA A 83 -34.16 -7.18 6.75
C ALA A 83 -34.78 -6.88 5.37
N GLY A 84 -34.55 -5.67 4.86
CA GLY A 84 -34.75 -5.31 3.45
C GLY A 84 -33.47 -5.55 2.64
N ALA A 85 -33.59 -6.25 1.51
CA ALA A 85 -32.49 -6.61 0.64
C ALA A 85 -31.92 -5.40 -0.15
N PRO A 86 -30.59 -5.27 -0.30
CA PRO A 86 -30.00 -4.31 -1.24
C PRO A 86 -29.96 -4.87 -2.69
N PRO A 87 -29.96 -4.01 -3.72
CA PRO A 87 -30.06 -4.40 -5.13
C PRO A 87 -28.75 -4.98 -5.69
N PRO A 88 -28.78 -5.76 -6.79
CA PRO A 88 -27.65 -6.54 -7.26
C PRO A 88 -26.59 -5.69 -7.97
N THR A 89 -25.33 -5.90 -7.57
CA THR A 89 -24.13 -5.41 -8.25
C THR A 89 -23.89 -6.22 -9.54
N THR A 90 -24.03 -5.57 -10.69
CA THR A 90 -23.61 -6.12 -11.98
C THR A 90 -22.10 -6.30 -12.00
N THR A 91 -21.65 -7.54 -11.82
CA THR A 91 -20.25 -7.93 -11.99
C THR A 91 -20.08 -8.32 -13.46
N THR A 92 -19.51 -7.44 -14.27
CA THR A 92 -19.08 -7.79 -15.64
C THR A 92 -18.04 -8.90 -15.54
N SER A 93 -18.38 -10.09 -16.02
CA SER A 93 -17.43 -11.20 -16.19
C SER A 93 -16.35 -10.81 -17.22
N PRO A 94 -15.09 -11.27 -17.07
CA PRO A 94 -14.05 -11.06 -18.06
C PRO A 94 -14.47 -11.62 -19.43
N PRO A 95 -14.08 -10.99 -20.55
CA PRO A 95 -14.32 -11.55 -21.87
C PRO A 95 -13.70 -12.94 -22.00
N ALA A 96 -14.35 -13.82 -22.77
CA ALA A 96 -13.80 -15.12 -23.12
C ALA A 96 -12.39 -14.96 -23.72
N THR A 97 -11.50 -15.90 -23.38
CA THR A 97 -10.05 -15.90 -23.63
C THR A 97 -9.59 -15.80 -25.11
N GLY A 98 -10.50 -15.59 -26.06
CA GLY A 98 -10.21 -15.42 -27.50
C GLY A 98 -10.45 -14.02 -28.09
N SER A 99 -10.92 -13.02 -27.33
CA SER A 99 -11.29 -11.70 -27.90
C SER A 99 -10.23 -10.60 -27.78
N CYS A 100 -9.19 -10.79 -26.96
CA CYS A 100 -8.15 -9.76 -26.77
C CYS A 100 -7.01 -9.93 -27.78
N PRO A 101 -6.34 -8.83 -28.19
CA PRO A 101 -5.11 -8.91 -28.95
C PRO A 101 -4.04 -9.79 -28.27
N ALA A 102 -3.14 -10.33 -29.09
CA ALA A 102 -1.97 -11.03 -28.60
C ALA A 102 -1.12 -10.09 -27.72
N LEU A 103 -0.53 -10.63 -26.66
CA LEU A 103 0.35 -9.84 -25.80
C LEU A 103 1.61 -9.43 -26.58
N PRO A 104 2.03 -8.16 -26.49
CA PRO A 104 3.16 -7.66 -27.24
C PRO A 104 4.48 -8.18 -26.69
N SER A 105 5.45 -8.41 -27.57
CA SER A 105 6.85 -8.56 -27.22
C SER A 105 7.61 -7.26 -27.51
N GLY A 106 8.56 -6.89 -26.66
CA GLY A 106 9.41 -5.71 -26.87
C GLY A 106 8.83 -4.41 -26.28
N LEU A 107 9.61 -3.35 -26.43
CA LEU A 107 9.40 -2.05 -25.79
C LEU A 107 8.59 -1.06 -26.67
N GLY A 108 8.54 -1.28 -27.98
CA GLY A 108 7.95 -0.33 -28.93
C GLY A 108 8.85 0.89 -29.15
N SER A 109 8.26 1.99 -29.64
CA SER A 109 8.97 3.25 -29.89
C SER A 109 9.18 4.05 -28.60
N SER A 110 10.33 4.72 -28.50
CA SER A 110 10.62 5.63 -27.39
C SER A 110 9.63 6.79 -27.35
N ASN A 111 9.19 7.15 -26.15
CA ASN A 111 8.28 8.26 -25.90
C ASN A 111 8.79 9.10 -24.71
N ALA A 112 9.11 10.37 -24.97
CA ALA A 112 9.55 11.32 -23.94
C ALA A 112 8.39 11.80 -23.05
N ASN A 113 7.16 11.75 -23.53
CA ASN A 113 5.94 12.04 -22.78
C ASN A 113 5.35 10.76 -22.17
N LEU A 114 4.17 10.84 -21.55
CA LEU A 114 3.51 9.66 -20.98
C LEU A 114 2.87 8.79 -22.09
N PRO A 115 3.08 7.45 -22.07
CA PRO A 115 2.41 6.53 -22.99
C PRO A 115 0.89 6.65 -22.95
N ASN A 116 0.25 6.56 -24.12
CA ASN A 116 -1.21 6.65 -24.25
C ASN A 116 -1.87 5.33 -23.79
N PRO A 117 -2.71 5.33 -22.73
CA PRO A 117 -3.41 4.13 -22.30
C PRO A 117 -4.54 3.73 -23.28
N PHE A 118 -4.97 4.62 -24.17
CA PHE A 118 -6.09 4.39 -25.11
C PHE A 118 -5.65 3.88 -26.49
N VAL A 119 -4.41 3.43 -26.61
CA VAL A 119 -3.88 2.78 -27.81
C VAL A 119 -3.16 1.51 -27.39
N PHE A 120 -3.50 0.39 -28.02
CA PHE A 120 -2.79 -0.87 -27.86
C PHE A 120 -1.38 -0.78 -28.42
N HIS A 121 -0.50 -1.66 -27.99
CA HIS A 121 0.87 -1.70 -28.50
C HIS A 121 0.96 -1.92 -30.02
N ASN A 122 -0.02 -2.61 -30.60
CA ASN A 122 -0.14 -2.80 -32.05
C ASN A 122 -0.69 -1.59 -32.82
N GLY A 123 -0.98 -0.47 -32.13
CA GLY A 123 -1.50 0.77 -32.72
C GLY A 123 -3.02 0.87 -32.80
N ASN A 124 -3.77 -0.20 -32.50
CA ASN A 124 -5.23 -0.15 -32.51
C ASN A 124 -5.77 0.75 -31.38
N PRO A 125 -6.86 1.51 -31.61
CA PRO A 125 -7.47 2.31 -30.58
C PRO A 125 -8.20 1.43 -29.56
N VAL A 126 -8.26 1.89 -28.31
CA VAL A 126 -9.17 1.35 -27.29
C VAL A 126 -10.50 2.09 -27.45
N ALA A 127 -11.53 1.42 -27.98
CA ALA A 127 -12.77 2.06 -28.39
C ALA A 127 -13.99 1.66 -27.55
N SER A 128 -13.86 0.66 -26.67
CA SER A 128 -14.95 0.15 -25.84
C SER A 128 -14.49 -0.27 -24.43
N ARG A 129 -15.44 -0.53 -23.53
CA ARG A 129 -15.14 -1.16 -22.21
C ARG A 129 -14.47 -2.53 -22.35
N ALA A 130 -14.86 -3.31 -23.35
CA ALA A 130 -14.25 -4.61 -23.61
C ALA A 130 -12.79 -4.46 -24.04
N ASP A 131 -12.50 -3.49 -24.92
CA ASP A 131 -11.13 -3.15 -25.30
C ASP A 131 -10.34 -2.66 -24.09
N TRP A 132 -10.94 -1.89 -23.19
CA TRP A 132 -10.28 -1.46 -21.96
C TRP A 132 -9.84 -2.64 -21.10
N THR A 133 -10.69 -3.66 -20.91
CA THR A 133 -10.31 -4.89 -20.21
C THR A 133 -9.13 -5.59 -20.89
N CYS A 134 -9.14 -5.68 -22.23
CA CYS A 134 -8.01 -6.23 -22.98
C CYS A 134 -6.75 -5.37 -22.86
N ARG A 135 -6.89 -4.04 -22.80
CA ARG A 135 -5.79 -3.12 -22.62
C ARG A 135 -5.19 -3.23 -21.23
N GLN A 136 -5.99 -3.40 -20.18
CA GLN A 136 -5.48 -3.67 -18.83
C GLN A 136 -4.66 -4.96 -18.77
N ARG A 137 -5.08 -6.01 -19.49
CA ARG A 137 -4.28 -7.24 -19.65
C ARG A 137 -2.93 -6.96 -20.33
N GLU A 138 -2.91 -6.15 -21.38
CA GLU A 138 -1.66 -5.76 -22.06
C GLU A 138 -0.75 -4.91 -21.15
N MET A 139 -1.30 -3.89 -20.49
CA MET A 139 -0.57 -3.03 -19.56
C MET A 139 0.02 -3.83 -18.40
N SER A 140 -0.76 -4.73 -17.80
CA SER A 140 -0.30 -5.61 -16.72
C SER A 140 0.83 -6.51 -17.19
N HIS A 141 0.73 -7.09 -18.40
CA HIS A 141 1.80 -7.90 -18.97
C HIS A 141 3.09 -7.09 -19.16
N GLN A 142 3.01 -5.88 -19.71
CA GLN A 142 4.18 -5.02 -19.91
C GLN A 142 4.82 -4.62 -18.58
N LEU A 143 4.02 -4.19 -17.60
CA LEU A 143 4.48 -3.84 -16.25
C LEU A 143 5.18 -5.02 -15.56
N GLN A 144 4.57 -6.21 -15.60
CA GLN A 144 5.18 -7.43 -15.03
C GLN A 144 6.45 -7.86 -15.78
N THR A 145 6.53 -7.67 -17.09
CA THR A 145 7.69 -8.07 -17.89
C THR A 145 8.90 -7.19 -17.61
N TYR A 146 8.70 -5.87 -17.55
CA TYR A 146 9.81 -4.92 -17.55
C TYR A 146 10.09 -4.26 -16.19
N GLU A 147 9.17 -4.32 -15.22
CA GLU A 147 9.32 -3.60 -13.95
C GLU A 147 8.98 -4.44 -12.72
N LEU A 148 7.76 -4.98 -12.65
CA LEU A 148 7.23 -5.60 -11.44
C LEU A 148 7.67 -7.06 -11.29
N GLY A 149 8.02 -7.74 -12.38
CA GLY A 149 8.21 -9.18 -12.41
C GLY A 149 6.88 -9.93 -12.40
N THR A 150 6.93 -11.23 -12.63
CA THR A 150 5.71 -12.06 -12.77
C THR A 150 4.98 -12.19 -11.45
N MET A 151 3.67 -11.94 -11.43
CA MET A 151 2.80 -12.39 -10.35
C MET A 151 2.29 -13.79 -10.71
N PRO A 152 2.62 -14.84 -9.95
CA PRO A 152 2.09 -16.18 -10.20
C PRO A 152 0.56 -16.20 -10.09
N PRO A 153 -0.13 -17.13 -10.78
CA PRO A 153 -1.55 -17.35 -10.60
C PRO A 153 -1.89 -17.80 -9.16
N ARG A 154 -3.18 -18.02 -8.89
CA ARG A 154 -3.60 -18.62 -7.61
C ARG A 154 -2.89 -19.98 -7.43
N PRO A 155 -2.27 -20.23 -6.26
CA PRO A 155 -1.66 -21.52 -5.92
C PRO A 155 -2.66 -22.68 -5.96
N SER A 156 -2.14 -23.90 -6.10
CA SER A 156 -2.91 -25.14 -6.09
C SER A 156 -3.76 -25.34 -4.82
N SER A 157 -3.29 -24.82 -3.68
CA SER A 157 -4.06 -24.82 -2.42
C SER A 157 -3.79 -23.56 -1.59
N VAL A 158 -4.86 -22.99 -1.05
CA VAL A 158 -4.83 -21.91 -0.06
C VAL A 158 -5.92 -22.18 0.97
N THR A 159 -5.54 -22.26 2.25
CA THR A 159 -6.47 -22.53 3.37
C THR A 159 -6.26 -21.52 4.49
N GLY A 160 -7.34 -21.09 5.12
CA GLY A 160 -7.31 -20.26 6.32
C GLY A 160 -7.64 -21.02 7.61
N SER A 161 -6.99 -20.65 8.70
CA SER A 161 -7.34 -21.08 10.06
C SER A 161 -7.43 -19.84 10.95
N TRP A 162 -8.55 -19.71 11.68
CA TRP A 162 -8.86 -18.54 12.50
C TRP A 162 -8.82 -18.89 13.99
N SER A 163 -8.05 -18.14 14.77
CA SER A 163 -7.98 -18.28 16.23
C SER A 163 -7.68 -16.95 16.91
N GLY A 164 -8.46 -16.60 17.94
CA GLY A 164 -8.36 -15.30 18.62
C GLY A 164 -8.60 -14.15 17.64
N ASN A 165 -7.57 -13.34 17.39
CA ASN A 165 -7.57 -12.28 16.38
C ASN A 165 -6.62 -12.56 15.20
N ARG A 166 -6.17 -13.81 15.04
CA ARG A 166 -5.14 -14.19 14.07
C ARG A 166 -5.71 -15.12 13.00
N LEU A 167 -5.57 -14.70 11.75
CA LEU A 167 -5.84 -15.54 10.57
C LEU A 167 -4.50 -16.09 10.07
N THR A 168 -4.33 -17.41 10.14
CA THR A 168 -3.18 -18.11 9.57
C THR A 168 -3.55 -18.62 8.18
N ILE A 169 -2.72 -18.29 7.20
CA ILE A 169 -2.88 -18.63 5.80
C ILE A 169 -1.80 -19.65 5.45
N SER A 170 -2.21 -20.84 5.05
CA SER A 170 -1.33 -21.89 4.53
C SER A 170 -1.49 -21.98 3.02
N VAL A 171 -0.38 -22.05 2.31
CA VAL A 171 -0.32 -22.01 0.85
C VAL A 171 0.54 -23.16 0.35
N SER A 172 0.09 -23.87 -0.69
CA SER A 172 0.88 -24.92 -1.34
C SER A 172 0.89 -24.78 -2.86
N GLU A 173 2.06 -24.96 -3.45
CA GLU A 173 2.29 -24.88 -4.90
C GLU A 173 3.52 -25.71 -5.28
N GLY A 174 3.48 -26.43 -6.40
CA GLY A 174 4.63 -27.18 -6.91
C GLY A 174 5.30 -28.12 -5.89
N GLY A 175 4.52 -28.75 -5.01
CA GLY A 175 5.03 -29.66 -3.96
C GLY A 175 5.70 -28.97 -2.76
N ARG A 176 5.68 -27.63 -2.69
CA ARG A 176 6.14 -26.84 -1.54
C ARG A 176 4.95 -26.25 -0.80
N SER A 177 5.12 -26.04 0.51
CA SER A 177 4.12 -25.41 1.37
C SER A 177 4.76 -24.36 2.27
N VAL A 178 4.06 -23.25 2.46
CA VAL A 178 4.45 -22.15 3.34
C VAL A 178 3.24 -21.65 4.11
N SER A 179 3.47 -20.93 5.22
CA SER A 179 2.39 -20.31 5.98
C SER A 179 2.80 -18.95 6.51
N PHE A 180 1.85 -18.01 6.54
CA PHE A 180 2.00 -16.73 7.22
C PHE A 180 0.70 -16.38 7.95
N SER A 181 0.72 -15.34 8.78
CA SER A 181 -0.49 -14.90 9.48
C SER A 181 -0.66 -13.40 9.39
N VAL A 182 -1.92 -12.97 9.51
CA VAL A 182 -2.30 -11.57 9.72
C VAL A 182 -3.08 -11.42 11.01
N THR A 183 -2.96 -10.25 11.63
CA THR A 183 -3.76 -9.87 12.80
C THR A 183 -4.95 -9.06 12.34
N ILE A 184 -6.16 -9.43 12.77
CA ILE A 184 -7.41 -8.78 12.38
C ILE A 184 -8.04 -8.14 13.61
N ASN A 185 -8.03 -6.80 13.64
CA ASN A 185 -8.72 -6.01 14.65
C ASN A 185 -10.07 -5.59 14.08
N LYS A 186 -11.17 -6.07 14.67
CA LYS A 186 -12.52 -5.84 14.12
C LYS A 186 -13.56 -5.65 15.23
N PRO A 187 -14.67 -4.93 14.96
CA PRO A 187 -15.82 -4.93 15.85
C PRO A 187 -16.44 -6.33 15.98
N SER A 188 -17.33 -6.49 16.96
CA SER A 188 -18.15 -7.70 17.07
C SER A 188 -19.10 -7.83 15.88
N GLY A 189 -19.47 -9.07 15.56
CA GLY A 189 -20.38 -9.38 14.45
C GLY A 189 -19.68 -9.99 13.22
N SER A 190 -20.45 -10.03 12.14
CA SER A 190 -20.08 -10.60 10.83
C SER A 190 -20.40 -9.58 9.73
N ASN A 191 -20.01 -9.89 8.48
CA ASN A 191 -20.17 -9.00 7.34
C ASN A 191 -19.49 -7.61 7.57
N ILE A 192 -18.31 -7.63 8.17
CA ILE A 192 -17.56 -6.43 8.50
C ILE A 192 -16.63 -6.10 7.32
N PRO A 193 -16.67 -4.89 6.73
CA PRO A 193 -15.70 -4.48 5.74
C PRO A 193 -14.33 -4.33 6.38
N ALA A 194 -13.26 -4.50 5.61
CA ALA A 194 -11.90 -4.44 6.13
C ALA A 194 -11.00 -3.58 5.26
N ILE A 195 -9.93 -3.07 5.87
CA ILE A 195 -8.78 -2.52 5.16
C ILE A 195 -7.56 -3.33 5.53
N ILE A 196 -6.89 -3.90 4.53
CA ILE A 196 -5.57 -4.50 4.68
C ILE A 196 -4.54 -3.37 4.76
N VAL A 197 -3.74 -3.40 5.82
CA VAL A 197 -2.77 -2.37 6.13
C VAL A 197 -1.38 -2.97 6.06
N TYR A 198 -0.57 -2.47 5.13
CA TYR A 198 0.83 -2.88 4.99
C TYR A 198 1.67 -2.32 6.16
N GLY A 199 2.18 -3.22 7.00
CA GLY A 199 2.92 -2.88 8.21
C GLY A 199 2.04 -2.26 9.29
N PHE A 200 1.74 -0.97 9.18
CA PHE A 200 1.01 -0.21 10.21
C PHE A 200 0.03 0.80 9.58
N ALA A 201 -1.03 1.13 10.32
CA ALA A 201 -2.06 2.06 9.85
C ALA A 201 -1.57 3.49 10.04
N SER A 202 -1.43 4.22 8.93
CA SER A 202 -1.01 5.64 8.90
C SER A 202 -2.13 6.59 8.50
N ILE A 203 -3.32 6.05 8.24
CA ILE A 203 -4.57 6.78 8.00
C ILE A 203 -5.60 6.43 9.07
N PRO A 204 -6.53 7.35 9.41
CA PRO A 204 -7.63 7.03 10.32
C PRO A 204 -8.60 6.04 9.65
N ILE A 205 -8.88 4.93 10.34
CA ILE A 205 -9.85 3.92 9.92
C ILE A 205 -11.06 3.97 10.87
N PRO A 206 -12.29 4.12 10.36
CA PRO A 206 -13.50 4.12 11.19
C PRO A 206 -13.64 2.84 12.02
N SER A 207 -14.19 2.95 13.24
CA SER A 207 -14.30 1.84 14.19
C SER A 207 -15.20 0.68 13.72
N ASN A 208 -16.07 0.92 12.73
CA ASN A 208 -16.91 -0.08 12.08
C ASN A 208 -16.25 -0.76 10.86
N VAL A 209 -14.98 -0.44 10.57
CA VAL A 209 -14.16 -1.09 9.53
C VAL A 209 -13.04 -1.85 10.22
N ALA A 210 -12.87 -3.13 9.88
CA ALA A 210 -11.80 -3.95 10.41
C ALA A 210 -10.43 -3.52 9.84
N THR A 211 -9.39 -3.66 10.65
CA THR A 211 -8.00 -3.50 10.22
C THR A 211 -7.33 -4.86 10.15
N ILE A 212 -6.83 -5.24 8.97
CA ILE A 212 -6.03 -6.45 8.76
C ILE A 212 -4.57 -6.02 8.67
N VAL A 213 -3.80 -6.23 9.73
CA VAL A 213 -2.39 -5.87 9.81
C VAL A 213 -1.58 -6.92 9.06
N PHE A 214 -1.01 -6.52 7.92
CA PHE A 214 -0.23 -7.36 7.03
C PHE A 214 1.25 -7.00 7.12
N ASP A 215 2.03 -7.86 7.79
CA ASP A 215 3.49 -7.76 7.75
C ASP A 215 4.00 -8.21 6.38
N ASN A 216 4.21 -7.24 5.50
CA ASN A 216 4.70 -7.51 4.15
C ASN A 216 6.18 -7.95 4.15
N GLY A 217 6.95 -7.64 5.19
CA GLY A 217 8.37 -8.00 5.31
C GLY A 217 8.60 -9.51 5.40
N VAL A 218 7.65 -10.26 5.98
CA VAL A 218 7.74 -11.74 6.00
C VAL A 218 7.48 -12.37 4.64
N ILE A 219 6.68 -11.71 3.78
CA ILE A 219 6.38 -12.21 2.43
C ILE A 219 7.56 -11.96 1.49
N ALA A 220 8.09 -10.74 1.54
CA ALA A 220 9.31 -10.37 0.84
C ALA A 220 10.04 -9.28 1.62
N GLN A 221 11.31 -9.53 1.94
CA GLN A 221 12.13 -8.61 2.72
C GLN A 221 12.42 -7.31 1.95
N GLN A 222 12.71 -6.25 2.70
CA GLN A 222 13.00 -4.92 2.16
C GLN A 222 14.03 -4.14 2.98
N GLU A 223 15.04 -4.82 3.52
CA GLU A 223 16.10 -4.21 4.35
C GLU A 223 17.27 -3.66 3.52
N GLY A 224 17.07 -3.53 2.20
CA GLY A 224 18.08 -3.11 1.23
C GLY A 224 18.29 -4.14 0.13
N GLN A 225 19.27 -3.90 -0.75
CA GLN A 225 19.55 -4.76 -1.92
C GLN A 225 19.80 -6.24 -1.57
N GLY A 226 20.42 -6.52 -0.41
CA GLY A 226 20.67 -7.90 0.05
C GLY A 226 19.42 -8.72 0.36
N SER A 227 18.24 -8.09 0.38
CA SER A 227 16.94 -8.73 0.62
C SER A 227 16.38 -9.47 -0.61
N ARG A 228 17.07 -9.39 -1.75
CA ARG A 228 16.57 -9.90 -3.04
C ARG A 228 16.27 -11.39 -2.93
N GLY A 229 15.01 -11.75 -3.19
CA GLY A 229 14.60 -13.16 -3.25
C GLY A 229 14.49 -13.83 -1.88
N ARG A 230 14.27 -13.06 -0.80
CA ARG A 230 14.12 -13.55 0.58
C ARG A 230 12.73 -13.27 1.12
N GLY A 231 12.12 -14.27 1.76
CA GLY A 231 10.78 -14.22 2.32
C GLY A 231 9.89 -15.34 1.80
N ILE A 232 8.72 -15.50 2.42
CA ILE A 232 7.79 -16.62 2.23
C ILE A 232 7.39 -16.82 0.77
N PHE A 233 7.25 -15.74 0.00
CA PHE A 233 6.97 -15.85 -1.44
C PHE A 233 8.09 -16.61 -2.16
N TYR A 234 9.34 -16.30 -1.86
CA TYR A 234 10.50 -16.90 -2.52
C TYR A 234 10.85 -18.28 -1.97
N ASP A 235 10.46 -18.59 -0.73
CA ASP A 235 10.54 -19.96 -0.21
C ASP A 235 9.61 -20.90 -1.00
N LEU A 236 8.47 -20.38 -1.49
CA LEU A 236 7.52 -21.12 -2.31
C LEU A 236 7.93 -21.19 -3.79
N TYR A 237 8.31 -20.06 -4.40
CA TYR A 237 8.56 -19.95 -5.85
C TYR A 237 10.04 -19.96 -6.25
N GLY A 238 10.96 -19.99 -5.28
CA GLY A 238 12.40 -19.93 -5.49
C GLY A 238 12.97 -18.51 -5.38
N SER A 239 14.19 -18.40 -4.83
CA SER A 239 14.91 -17.13 -4.65
C SER A 239 15.26 -16.42 -5.96
N GLY A 240 15.35 -17.15 -7.07
CA GLY A 240 15.58 -16.62 -8.42
C GLY A 240 14.32 -16.17 -9.16
N HIS A 241 13.14 -16.19 -8.53
CA HIS A 241 11.89 -15.77 -9.16
C HIS A 241 11.93 -14.29 -9.59
N SER A 242 11.28 -13.96 -10.72
CA SER A 242 11.37 -12.63 -11.35
C SER A 242 10.68 -11.51 -10.55
N ALA A 243 9.67 -11.84 -9.73
CA ALA A 243 8.88 -10.89 -8.94
C ALA A 243 9.73 -9.94 -8.09
N GLY A 244 9.47 -8.64 -8.16
CA GLY A 244 9.84 -7.65 -7.15
C GLY A 244 9.16 -7.91 -5.80
N ALA A 245 9.66 -7.30 -4.72
CA ALA A 245 8.99 -7.38 -3.42
C ALA A 245 7.57 -6.81 -3.46
N LEU A 246 7.30 -5.75 -4.25
CA LEU A 246 5.95 -5.19 -4.40
C LEU A 246 4.97 -6.22 -4.95
N THR A 247 5.38 -6.97 -5.98
CA THR A 247 4.60 -8.06 -6.60
C THR A 247 4.40 -9.22 -5.64
N ALA A 248 5.45 -9.61 -4.90
CA ALA A 248 5.34 -10.64 -3.87
C ALA A 248 4.36 -10.23 -2.75
N TRP A 249 4.35 -8.96 -2.34
CA TRP A 249 3.37 -8.48 -1.35
C TRP A 249 1.94 -8.46 -1.91
N ALA A 250 1.74 -8.04 -3.17
CA ALA A 250 0.45 -8.13 -3.83
C ALA A 250 -0.05 -9.58 -3.92
N TRP A 251 0.85 -10.54 -4.17
CA TRP A 251 0.55 -11.97 -4.03
C TRP A 251 0.12 -12.32 -2.61
N GLY A 252 0.80 -11.82 -1.57
CA GLY A 252 0.41 -12.03 -0.17
C GLY A 252 -1.01 -11.51 0.13
N VAL A 253 -1.36 -10.32 -0.37
CA VAL A 253 -2.73 -9.76 -0.29
C VAL A 253 -3.75 -10.67 -0.95
N ALA A 254 -3.46 -11.17 -2.16
CA ALA A 254 -4.33 -12.10 -2.85
C ALA A 254 -4.60 -13.37 -2.03
N ARG A 255 -3.57 -13.90 -1.33
CA ARG A 255 -3.71 -15.06 -0.44
C ARG A 255 -4.47 -14.74 0.85
N ILE A 256 -4.39 -13.51 1.37
CA ILE A 256 -5.23 -13.05 2.48
C ILE A 256 -6.71 -13.09 2.07
N ILE A 257 -7.06 -12.55 0.90
CA ILE A 257 -8.43 -12.55 0.40
C ILE A 257 -8.92 -13.98 0.16
N ASP A 258 -8.09 -14.85 -0.44
CA ASP A 258 -8.40 -16.28 -0.61
C ASP A 258 -8.74 -16.94 0.75
N ALA A 259 -7.97 -16.63 1.80
CA ALA A 259 -8.20 -17.17 3.14
C ALA A 259 -9.49 -16.61 3.78
N LEU A 260 -9.77 -15.32 3.62
CA LEU A 260 -11.03 -14.70 4.09
C LEU A 260 -12.27 -15.35 3.46
N GLU A 261 -12.23 -15.58 2.14
CA GLU A 261 -13.29 -16.27 1.40
C GLU A 261 -13.51 -17.70 1.92
N SER A 262 -12.42 -18.42 2.23
CA SER A 262 -12.47 -19.80 2.74
C SER A 262 -12.75 -19.93 4.24
N THR A 263 -12.73 -18.83 5.01
CA THR A 263 -12.85 -18.85 6.48
C THR A 263 -13.97 -17.91 6.97
N PRO A 264 -15.26 -18.23 6.73
CA PRO A 264 -16.38 -17.35 7.09
C PRO A 264 -16.45 -16.99 8.58
N ALA A 265 -15.91 -17.84 9.46
CA ALA A 265 -15.84 -17.61 10.90
C ALA A 265 -15.06 -16.34 11.30
N VAL A 266 -14.20 -15.81 10.41
CA VAL A 266 -13.52 -14.53 10.63
C VAL A 266 -14.53 -13.38 10.66
N GLY A 267 -15.67 -13.48 9.95
CA GLY A 267 -16.72 -12.46 9.93
C GLY A 267 -16.38 -11.19 9.14
N ILE A 268 -15.34 -11.22 8.31
CA ILE A 268 -15.02 -10.17 7.34
C ILE A 268 -15.74 -10.44 6.02
N ASP A 269 -16.29 -9.39 5.41
CA ASP A 269 -16.80 -9.44 4.06
C ASP A 269 -15.65 -9.27 3.05
N ALA A 270 -15.26 -10.38 2.42
CA ALA A 270 -14.17 -10.40 1.43
C ALA A 270 -14.46 -9.55 0.18
N THR A 271 -15.73 -9.19 -0.08
CA THR A 271 -16.11 -8.32 -1.21
C THR A 271 -15.95 -6.82 -0.89
N ARG A 272 -15.76 -6.47 0.38
CA ARG A 272 -15.57 -5.09 0.87
C ARG A 272 -14.23 -4.95 1.59
N VAL A 273 -13.16 -5.30 0.87
CA VAL A 273 -11.77 -5.19 1.34
C VAL A 273 -11.04 -4.06 0.62
N GLY A 274 -10.57 -3.08 1.37
CA GLY A 274 -9.62 -2.07 0.91
C GLY A 274 -8.16 -2.44 1.20
N VAL A 275 -7.22 -1.68 0.65
CA VAL A 275 -5.77 -1.81 0.95
C VAL A 275 -5.12 -0.45 1.10
N THR A 276 -4.22 -0.32 2.08
CA THR A 276 -3.47 0.91 2.34
C THR A 276 -2.06 0.63 2.86
N GLY A 277 -1.23 1.66 2.83
CA GLY A 277 0.12 1.72 3.36
C GLY A 277 0.71 3.09 3.06
N CYS A 278 1.75 3.47 3.81
CA CYS A 278 2.46 4.72 3.59
C CYS A 278 3.90 4.50 3.06
N SER A 279 4.41 5.43 2.25
CA SER A 279 5.80 5.39 1.77
C SER A 279 6.08 4.13 0.94
N ARG A 280 7.13 3.37 1.25
CA ARG A 280 7.39 2.03 0.68
C ARG A 280 6.19 1.08 0.73
N ASN A 281 5.40 1.13 1.80
CA ASN A 281 4.18 0.35 1.94
C ASN A 281 3.02 0.94 1.12
N GLY A 282 3.05 2.25 0.83
CA GLY A 282 2.13 2.90 -0.12
C GLY A 282 2.39 2.47 -1.56
N LYS A 283 3.65 2.30 -1.96
CA LYS A 283 4.02 1.65 -3.24
C LYS A 283 3.41 0.24 -3.31
N GLY A 284 3.55 -0.53 -2.22
CA GLY A 284 2.97 -1.87 -2.08
C GLY A 284 1.44 -1.89 -2.21
N ALA A 285 0.75 -0.98 -1.52
CA ALA A 285 -0.70 -0.86 -1.59
C ALA A 285 -1.19 -0.50 -3.00
N MET A 286 -0.47 0.39 -3.71
CA MET A 286 -0.79 0.74 -5.09
C MET A 286 -0.64 -0.47 -6.04
N VAL A 287 0.46 -1.22 -5.93
CA VAL A 287 0.68 -2.43 -6.73
C VAL A 287 -0.32 -3.53 -6.37
N ALA A 288 -0.69 -3.69 -5.10
CA ALA A 288 -1.74 -4.63 -4.70
C ALA A 288 -3.09 -4.26 -5.30
N GLY A 289 -3.48 -2.97 -5.26
CA GLY A 289 -4.68 -2.49 -5.93
C GLY A 289 -4.65 -2.80 -7.43
N ALA A 290 -3.50 -2.62 -8.08
CA ALA A 290 -3.33 -2.85 -9.51
C ALA A 290 -3.41 -4.32 -9.92
N LEU A 291 -2.80 -5.23 -9.14
CA LEU A 291 -2.66 -6.64 -9.51
C LEU A 291 -3.70 -7.59 -8.88
N GLU A 292 -4.39 -7.18 -7.82
CA GLU A 292 -5.47 -7.95 -7.18
C GLU A 292 -6.84 -7.30 -7.46
N PRO A 293 -7.62 -7.83 -8.42
CA PRO A 293 -8.89 -7.23 -8.82
C PRO A 293 -9.98 -7.28 -7.74
N ARG A 294 -9.86 -8.14 -6.72
CA ARG A 294 -10.82 -8.22 -5.60
C ARG A 294 -10.66 -7.11 -4.56
N ILE A 295 -9.58 -6.32 -4.62
CA ILE A 295 -9.49 -5.10 -3.81
C ILE A 295 -10.53 -4.09 -4.26
N ARG A 296 -11.42 -3.73 -3.34
CA ARG A 296 -12.56 -2.82 -3.55
C ARG A 296 -12.17 -1.34 -3.48
N LEU A 297 -11.18 -0.98 -2.67
CA LEU A 297 -10.72 0.39 -2.48
C LEU A 297 -9.21 0.44 -2.26
N THR A 298 -8.47 1.18 -3.08
CA THR A 298 -7.01 1.33 -2.96
C THR A 298 -6.67 2.71 -2.38
N LEU A 299 -5.90 2.75 -1.29
CA LEU A 299 -5.60 3.96 -0.51
C LEU A 299 -4.08 4.15 -0.32
N PRO A 300 -3.29 4.40 -1.38
CA PRO A 300 -1.86 4.62 -1.23
C PRO A 300 -1.61 6.01 -0.60
N GLN A 301 -0.79 6.04 0.45
CA GLN A 301 -0.36 7.27 1.12
C GLN A 301 1.12 7.54 0.88
N GLU A 302 1.46 8.75 0.45
CA GLU A 302 2.82 9.28 0.32
C GLU A 302 3.79 8.29 -0.35
N SER A 303 3.32 7.64 -1.41
CA SER A 303 4.01 6.53 -2.06
C SER A 303 5.16 7.00 -2.95
N GLY A 304 5.05 8.20 -3.53
CA GLY A 304 6.08 8.82 -4.36
C GLY A 304 6.57 7.95 -5.53
N ALA A 305 7.87 8.01 -5.81
CA ALA A 305 8.55 7.22 -6.83
C ALA A 305 8.29 5.72 -6.68
N GLY A 306 7.81 5.04 -7.73
CA GLY A 306 7.45 3.63 -7.64
C GLY A 306 6.06 3.35 -7.08
N GLY A 307 5.30 4.40 -6.76
CA GLY A 307 3.88 4.37 -6.46
C GLY A 307 3.14 5.34 -7.36
N SER A 308 2.76 6.49 -6.82
CA SER A 308 1.97 7.53 -7.49
C SER A 308 2.77 8.42 -8.44
N ALA A 309 4.10 8.43 -8.40
CA ALA A 309 4.93 9.23 -9.31
C ALA A 309 5.26 8.49 -10.60
N CYS A 310 5.20 9.19 -11.73
CA CYS A 310 5.65 8.67 -13.03
C CYS A 310 7.16 8.86 -13.18
N TRP A 311 7.84 7.84 -13.69
CA TRP A 311 9.29 7.83 -13.88
C TRP A 311 9.77 8.96 -14.79
N ARG A 312 9.07 9.19 -15.89
CA ARG A 312 9.42 10.26 -16.84
C ARG A 312 9.33 11.65 -16.23
N ILE A 313 8.28 11.89 -15.45
CA ILE A 313 8.08 13.20 -14.79
C ILE A 313 9.06 13.38 -13.64
N ALA A 314 9.40 12.32 -12.90
CA ALA A 314 10.44 12.36 -11.88
C ALA A 314 11.81 12.72 -12.49
N ASN A 315 12.18 12.11 -13.62
CA ASN A 315 13.41 12.46 -14.35
C ASN A 315 13.39 13.93 -14.81
N TRP A 316 12.28 14.41 -15.36
CA TRP A 316 12.14 15.81 -15.74
C TRP A 316 12.25 16.74 -14.53
N GLN A 317 11.57 16.43 -13.42
CA GLN A 317 11.61 17.22 -12.19
C GLN A 317 13.04 17.28 -11.63
N GLN A 318 13.80 16.18 -11.68
CA GLN A 318 15.21 16.14 -11.32
C GLN A 318 16.06 17.05 -12.24
N GLN A 319 15.80 17.05 -13.55
CA GLN A 319 16.47 17.95 -14.51
C GLN A 319 16.16 19.43 -14.28
N GLN A 320 15.03 19.74 -13.60
CA GLN A 320 14.73 21.10 -13.13
C GLN A 320 15.48 21.46 -11.83
N GLY A 321 16.39 20.62 -11.35
CA GLY A 321 17.21 20.88 -10.16
C GLY A 321 16.59 20.44 -8.83
N ASN A 322 15.51 19.65 -8.84
CA ASN A 322 14.83 19.19 -7.63
C ASN A 322 15.40 17.85 -7.14
N ASN A 323 15.41 17.63 -5.82
CA ASN A 323 15.85 16.40 -5.17
C ASN A 323 14.74 15.34 -5.08
N VAL A 324 14.34 14.80 -6.23
CA VAL A 324 13.30 13.76 -6.35
C VAL A 324 13.93 12.37 -6.53
N GLN A 325 13.33 11.34 -5.90
CA GLN A 325 13.69 9.95 -6.12
C GLN A 325 13.35 9.52 -7.56
N THR A 326 14.32 8.92 -8.25
CA THR A 326 14.20 8.49 -9.66
C THR A 326 14.40 6.99 -9.82
N ALA A 327 14.07 6.46 -10.99
CA ALA A 327 14.23 5.03 -11.29
C ALA A 327 15.66 4.50 -11.07
N PRO A 328 16.75 5.17 -11.50
CA PRO A 328 18.11 4.69 -11.25
C PRO A 328 18.46 4.62 -9.77
N GLN A 329 17.87 5.51 -8.97
CA GLN A 329 18.20 5.67 -7.56
C GLN A 329 17.41 4.69 -6.69
N ILE A 330 16.10 4.52 -6.96
CA ILE A 330 15.23 3.64 -6.18
C ILE A 330 15.62 2.16 -6.29
N VAL A 331 16.13 1.72 -7.44
CA VAL A 331 16.58 0.32 -7.59
C VAL A 331 17.82 0.01 -6.78
N GLN A 332 18.63 1.01 -6.41
CA GLN A 332 19.82 0.83 -5.55
C GLN A 332 19.45 0.79 -4.07
N GLU A 333 18.30 1.32 -3.68
CA GLU A 333 17.88 1.34 -2.28
C GLU A 333 17.35 -0.01 -1.82
N ASN A 334 16.59 -0.70 -2.68
CA ASN A 334 15.81 -1.85 -2.26
C ASN A 334 15.45 -2.80 -3.41
N VAL A 335 14.68 -3.83 -3.09
CA VAL A 335 14.31 -4.93 -4.00
C VAL A 335 12.83 -4.91 -4.38
N TRP A 336 12.23 -3.72 -4.32
CA TRP A 336 10.81 -3.49 -4.61
C TRP A 336 10.41 -3.92 -6.01
N PHE A 337 11.31 -3.76 -6.99
CA PHE A 337 11.09 -4.11 -8.40
C PHE A 337 11.80 -5.40 -8.81
N SER A 338 11.42 -5.92 -9.96
CA SER A 338 12.13 -7.00 -10.63
C SER A 338 13.53 -6.57 -11.04
N PRO A 339 14.53 -7.47 -11.01
CA PRO A 339 15.84 -7.20 -11.62
C PRO A 339 15.76 -6.80 -13.10
N ALA A 340 14.71 -7.21 -13.83
CA ALA A 340 14.48 -6.79 -15.21
C ALA A 340 14.41 -5.26 -15.37
N PHE A 341 13.91 -4.55 -14.35
CA PHE A 341 13.81 -3.09 -14.37
C PHE A 341 15.17 -2.40 -14.47
N ASN A 342 16.22 -3.00 -13.92
CA ASN A 342 17.57 -2.43 -13.88
C ASN A 342 18.13 -2.11 -15.27
N SER A 343 17.71 -2.85 -16.31
CA SER A 343 18.11 -2.60 -17.69
C SER A 343 17.41 -1.39 -18.33
N HIS A 344 16.40 -0.83 -17.66
CA HIS A 344 15.53 0.22 -18.18
C HIS A 344 15.59 1.53 -17.39
N VAL A 345 16.12 1.52 -16.16
CA VAL A 345 16.10 2.71 -15.27
C VAL A 345 16.78 3.95 -15.86
N SER A 346 17.80 3.78 -16.70
CA SER A 346 18.47 4.90 -17.39
C SER A 346 17.79 5.30 -18.71
N SER A 347 16.75 4.59 -19.13
CA SER A 347 16.07 4.78 -20.42
C SER A 347 14.56 4.60 -20.31
N VAL A 348 13.95 5.11 -19.23
CA VAL A 348 12.51 4.94 -18.94
C VAL A 348 11.59 5.42 -20.06
N ASN A 349 12.04 6.33 -20.93
CA ASN A 349 11.32 6.76 -22.12
C ASN A 349 11.01 5.61 -23.09
N ASN A 350 11.81 4.54 -23.07
CA ASN A 350 11.62 3.35 -23.89
C ASN A 350 10.56 2.40 -23.32
N LEU A 351 10.16 2.53 -22.05
CA LEU A 351 9.15 1.64 -21.48
C LEU A 351 7.77 1.93 -22.10
N PRO A 352 6.98 0.91 -22.50
CA PRO A 352 5.67 1.13 -23.11
C PRO A 352 4.57 1.54 -22.10
N PHE A 353 4.96 1.85 -20.86
CA PHE A 353 4.09 2.28 -19.77
C PHE A 353 4.78 3.35 -18.91
N ASP A 354 4.00 3.94 -18.01
CA ASP A 354 4.48 4.65 -16.83
C ASP A 354 3.45 4.44 -15.69
N HIS A 355 3.69 4.97 -14.49
CA HIS A 355 2.88 4.67 -13.30
C HIS A 355 1.43 5.19 -13.35
N HIS A 356 1.08 6.08 -14.29
CA HIS A 356 -0.32 6.42 -14.54
C HIS A 356 -1.09 5.19 -15.02
N MET A 357 -0.42 4.28 -15.73
CA MET A 357 -1.00 3.00 -16.17
C MET A 357 -0.99 1.93 -15.08
N VAL A 358 -0.13 2.02 -14.06
CA VAL A 358 -0.26 1.19 -12.84
C VAL A 358 -1.57 1.54 -12.13
N ALA A 359 -1.86 2.84 -11.94
CA ALA A 359 -3.17 3.28 -11.47
C ALA A 359 -4.29 2.85 -12.44
N GLY A 360 -4.08 2.93 -13.75
CA GLY A 360 -5.02 2.46 -14.77
C GLY A 360 -5.44 0.99 -14.64
N LEU A 361 -4.62 0.11 -14.05
CA LEU A 361 -5.03 -1.28 -13.73
C LEU A 361 -6.08 -1.36 -12.62
N VAL A 362 -6.23 -0.31 -11.82
CA VAL A 362 -7.30 -0.19 -10.81
C VAL A 362 -8.62 0.21 -11.46
N ALA A 363 -8.61 1.07 -12.47
CA ALA A 363 -9.82 1.60 -13.09
C ALA A 363 -10.77 0.50 -13.61
N PRO A 364 -12.10 0.60 -13.41
CA PRO A 364 -12.83 1.70 -12.79
C PRO A 364 -12.96 1.57 -11.26
N ARG A 365 -12.24 0.65 -10.61
CA ARG A 365 -12.35 0.47 -9.15
C ARG A 365 -11.92 1.74 -8.41
N PRO A 366 -12.48 1.97 -7.20
CA PRO A 366 -12.13 3.09 -6.35
C PRO A 366 -10.65 3.19 -5.96
N ILE A 367 -10.05 4.35 -6.18
CA ILE A 367 -8.73 4.71 -5.67
C ILE A 367 -8.74 6.11 -5.09
N TYR A 368 -8.10 6.29 -3.93
CA TYR A 368 -7.82 7.60 -3.35
C TYR A 368 -6.35 7.70 -2.95
N ILE A 369 -5.59 8.47 -3.73
CA ILE A 369 -4.16 8.70 -3.53
C ILE A 369 -3.96 9.94 -2.67
N MET A 370 -3.24 9.80 -1.57
CA MET A 370 -2.91 10.87 -0.63
C MET A 370 -1.41 11.15 -0.73
N GLU A 371 -1.01 12.35 -1.13
CA GLU A 371 0.39 12.73 -1.28
C GLU A 371 0.76 13.97 -0.44
N ASN A 372 2.06 14.13 -0.19
CA ASN A 372 2.57 15.23 0.63
C ASN A 372 3.32 16.25 -0.23
N SER A 373 2.77 17.46 -0.39
CA SER A 373 3.41 18.51 -1.19
C SER A 373 4.69 19.07 -0.56
N GLY A 374 4.89 18.86 0.74
CA GLY A 374 6.08 19.30 1.48
C GLY A 374 7.30 18.38 1.32
N MET A 375 7.15 17.21 0.71
CA MET A 375 8.20 16.19 0.62
C MET A 375 8.78 16.10 -0.80
N GLU A 376 9.93 16.74 -1.03
CA GLU A 376 10.59 16.77 -2.36
C GLU A 376 10.92 15.40 -2.91
N TRP A 377 11.40 14.53 -2.03
CA TRP A 377 11.82 13.18 -2.36
C TRP A 377 10.73 12.34 -3.02
N LEU A 378 9.46 12.56 -2.63
CA LEU A 378 8.31 11.87 -3.21
C LEU A 378 8.04 12.28 -4.66
N GLY A 379 8.56 13.44 -5.08
CA GLY A 379 8.35 14.01 -6.40
C GLY A 379 7.00 14.69 -6.51
N TRP A 380 6.80 15.82 -5.83
CA TRP A 380 5.51 16.50 -5.79
C TRP A 380 4.89 16.76 -7.18
N THR A 381 5.69 17.11 -8.20
CA THR A 381 5.18 17.31 -9.56
C THR A 381 5.01 15.98 -10.29
N ALA A 382 5.92 15.04 -10.04
CA ALA A 382 5.84 13.70 -10.59
C ALA A 382 4.57 12.95 -10.17
N THR A 383 4.15 13.06 -8.91
CA THR A 383 2.90 12.47 -8.41
C THR A 383 1.66 13.19 -8.93
N TYR A 384 1.66 14.53 -8.87
CA TYR A 384 0.53 15.35 -9.36
C TYR A 384 0.25 15.11 -10.84
N GLY A 385 1.28 15.20 -11.67
CA GLY A 385 1.18 14.99 -13.11
C GLY A 385 0.79 13.56 -13.48
N CYS A 386 1.40 12.58 -12.82
CA CYS A 386 1.13 11.17 -13.10
C CYS A 386 -0.32 10.78 -12.76
N MET A 387 -0.81 11.20 -11.59
CA MET A 387 -2.18 10.89 -11.18
C MET A 387 -3.21 11.74 -11.93
N GLY A 388 -2.84 12.93 -12.42
CA GLY A 388 -3.65 13.69 -13.37
C GLY A 388 -3.79 12.99 -14.71
N ALA A 389 -2.71 12.39 -15.21
CA ALA A 389 -2.77 11.53 -16.38
C ALA A 389 -3.60 10.27 -16.09
N ALA A 390 -3.46 9.66 -14.91
CA ALA A 390 -4.21 8.47 -14.51
C ALA A 390 -5.73 8.71 -14.49
N ARG A 391 -6.13 9.86 -13.94
CA ARG A 391 -7.52 10.30 -13.85
C ARG A 391 -8.27 10.24 -15.19
N LYS A 392 -7.59 10.53 -16.30
CA LYS A 392 -8.17 10.44 -17.65
C LYS A 392 -8.69 9.03 -17.99
N GLN A 393 -8.15 7.96 -17.40
CA GLN A 393 -8.69 6.60 -17.58
C GLN A 393 -10.03 6.41 -16.88
N TRP A 394 -10.24 6.99 -15.70
CA TRP A 394 -11.55 6.99 -15.05
C TRP A 394 -12.55 7.90 -15.78
N GLU A 395 -12.08 9.02 -16.34
CA GLU A 395 -12.90 9.86 -17.23
C GLU A 395 -13.41 9.06 -18.42
N ALA A 396 -12.52 8.37 -19.12
CA ALA A 396 -12.90 7.55 -20.27
C ALA A 396 -13.96 6.49 -19.92
N LEU A 397 -13.89 5.91 -18.72
CA LEU A 397 -14.81 4.88 -18.26
C LEU A 397 -16.10 5.42 -17.62
N GLY A 398 -16.32 6.74 -17.61
CA GLY A 398 -17.46 7.36 -16.93
C GLY A 398 -17.45 7.17 -15.41
N ALA A 399 -16.26 7.02 -14.82
CA ALA A 399 -16.06 6.57 -13.43
C ALA A 399 -15.27 7.58 -12.57
N LEU A 400 -15.24 8.87 -12.94
CA LEU A 400 -14.50 9.91 -12.19
C LEU A 400 -14.83 9.98 -10.70
N ASP A 401 -16.04 9.58 -10.33
CA ASP A 401 -16.49 9.53 -8.95
C ASP A 401 -15.79 8.42 -8.12
N SER A 402 -15.05 7.52 -8.77
CA SER A 402 -14.20 6.49 -8.14
C SER A 402 -12.71 6.86 -8.15
N PHE A 403 -12.35 8.10 -8.51
CA PHE A 403 -10.97 8.57 -8.54
C PHE A 403 -10.75 9.77 -7.62
N GLY A 404 -9.76 9.64 -6.75
CA GLY A 404 -9.31 10.71 -5.88
C GLY A 404 -7.80 10.88 -5.88
N TYR A 405 -7.32 12.10 -5.99
CA TYR A 405 -5.95 12.49 -5.69
C TYR A 405 -5.93 13.78 -4.89
N SER A 406 -5.23 13.77 -3.76
CA SER A 406 -5.10 14.91 -2.87
C SER A 406 -3.65 15.05 -2.45
N GLN A 407 -3.05 16.20 -2.75
CA GLN A 407 -1.69 16.52 -2.37
C GLN A 407 -1.66 17.75 -1.47
N VAL A 408 -1.22 17.59 -0.22
CA VAL A 408 -1.16 18.69 0.76
C VAL A 408 0.12 18.63 1.57
N GLY A 409 0.60 19.78 2.03
CA GLY A 409 1.78 19.89 2.88
C GLY A 409 1.42 20.30 4.31
N GLY A 410 2.45 20.54 5.11
CA GLY A 410 2.31 20.99 6.51
C GLY A 410 2.25 19.87 7.55
N ASN A 411 2.44 18.62 7.12
CA ASN A 411 2.47 17.42 7.96
C ASN A 411 3.78 16.63 7.78
N GLN A 412 4.19 15.93 8.84
CA GLN A 412 5.32 15.00 8.79
C GLN A 412 5.02 13.82 7.85
N HIS A 413 6.08 13.19 7.34
CA HIS A 413 5.94 12.03 6.46
C HIS A 413 5.13 10.92 7.15
N CYS A 414 4.11 10.40 6.45
CA CYS A 414 3.17 9.39 6.94
C CYS A 414 2.27 9.81 8.11
N SER A 415 2.31 11.09 8.52
CA SER A 415 1.36 11.65 9.48
C SER A 415 0.15 12.18 8.73
N PHE A 416 -1.00 11.52 8.84
CA PHE A 416 -2.17 11.89 8.04
C PHE A 416 -2.76 13.26 8.42
N PRO A 417 -2.87 14.22 7.48
CA PRO A 417 -3.35 15.57 7.75
C PRO A 417 -4.88 15.61 7.82
N SER A 418 -5.44 15.11 8.93
CA SER A 418 -6.89 14.92 9.10
C SER A 418 -7.73 16.17 8.82
N ALA A 419 -7.23 17.36 9.17
CA ALA A 419 -7.94 18.63 8.92
C ALA A 419 -8.05 18.96 7.42
N GLN A 420 -7.09 18.51 6.60
CA GLN A 420 -7.04 18.81 5.17
C GLN A 420 -7.61 17.68 4.31
N GLN A 421 -7.42 16.41 4.70
CA GLN A 421 -7.76 15.23 3.88
C GLN A 421 -8.78 14.29 4.53
N GLY A 422 -9.15 14.49 5.80
CA GLY A 422 -9.97 13.54 6.55
C GLY A 422 -11.39 13.37 6.02
N THR A 423 -12.00 14.45 5.56
CA THR A 423 -13.35 14.40 4.96
C THR A 423 -13.35 13.63 3.64
N GLU A 424 -12.31 13.79 2.84
CA GLU A 424 -12.12 13.08 1.56
C GLU A 424 -11.93 11.58 1.81
N LEU A 425 -10.99 11.22 2.70
CA LEU A 425 -10.76 9.82 3.07
C LEU A 425 -12.05 9.15 3.60
N THR A 426 -12.76 9.85 4.49
CA THR A 426 -14.02 9.37 5.05
C THR A 426 -15.07 9.17 3.95
N ALA A 427 -15.17 10.07 2.97
CA ALA A 427 -16.09 9.92 1.86
C ALA A 427 -15.79 8.67 1.00
N PHE A 428 -14.52 8.38 0.73
CA PHE A 428 -14.13 7.16 0.00
C PHE A 428 -14.44 5.88 0.79
N ILE A 429 -14.07 5.83 2.07
CA ILE A 429 -14.35 4.66 2.92
C ILE A 429 -15.86 4.45 3.03
N ASN A 430 -16.62 5.52 3.31
CA ASN A 430 -18.08 5.45 3.43
C ASN A 430 -18.73 4.91 2.16
N LYS A 431 -18.38 5.47 1.01
CA LYS A 431 -19.00 5.12 -0.26
C LYS A 431 -18.66 3.72 -0.74
N PHE A 432 -17.40 3.32 -0.61
CA PHE A 432 -16.92 2.11 -1.29
C PHE A 432 -16.78 0.88 -0.39
N LEU A 433 -16.71 1.07 0.94
CA LEU A 433 -16.64 -0.04 1.91
C LEU A 433 -17.87 -0.11 2.83
N LEU A 434 -18.55 1.01 3.08
CA LEU A 434 -19.70 1.06 3.98
C LEU A 434 -21.04 1.24 3.25
N ASN A 435 -21.05 1.22 1.92
CA ASN A 435 -22.25 1.41 1.08
C ASN A 435 -23.02 2.70 1.37
N GLY A 436 -22.32 3.73 1.85
CA GLY A 436 -22.85 5.07 2.08
C GLY A 436 -22.74 5.97 0.85
N SER A 437 -22.89 7.26 1.07
CA SER A 437 -22.71 8.31 0.06
C SER A 437 -21.53 9.21 0.40
N GLY A 438 -20.98 9.89 -0.60
CA GLY A 438 -19.92 10.89 -0.44
C GLY A 438 -19.47 11.44 -1.78
N THR A 439 -18.96 12.68 -1.78
CA THR A 439 -18.31 13.27 -2.96
C THR A 439 -16.88 12.78 -3.03
N THR A 440 -16.58 11.97 -4.04
CA THR A 440 -15.30 11.26 -4.16
C THR A 440 -14.59 11.55 -5.47
N ASN A 441 -15.09 12.51 -6.26
CA ASN A 441 -14.40 13.01 -7.44
C ASN A 441 -13.37 14.10 -7.06
N ILE A 442 -12.18 13.69 -6.63
CA ILE A 442 -11.16 14.60 -6.06
C ILE A 442 -9.91 14.64 -6.95
N TYR A 443 -9.43 15.84 -7.28
CA TYR A 443 -8.11 16.05 -7.87
C TYR A 443 -7.62 17.44 -7.48
N ARG A 444 -6.72 17.51 -6.49
CA ARG A 444 -6.20 18.80 -6.00
C ARG A 444 -4.79 18.71 -5.46
N THR A 445 -4.16 19.88 -5.40
CA THR A 445 -2.87 20.13 -4.76
C THR A 445 -2.90 21.51 -4.10
N ASP A 446 -2.18 21.69 -2.99
CA ASP A 446 -1.91 23.02 -2.40
C ASP A 446 -0.61 23.65 -2.93
N ARG A 447 0.07 22.97 -3.86
CA ARG A 447 1.35 23.39 -4.41
C ARG A 447 1.21 24.04 -5.78
N ASN A 448 2.00 25.08 -6.01
CA ASN A 448 2.25 25.59 -7.36
C ASN A 448 3.32 24.75 -8.05
N HIS A 449 2.98 24.13 -9.18
CA HIS A 449 3.89 23.30 -9.99
C HIS A 449 4.64 24.08 -11.07
N GLY A 450 4.61 25.41 -11.04
CA GLY A 450 5.37 26.28 -11.93
C GLY A 450 4.97 26.10 -13.39
N SER A 451 5.95 25.83 -14.26
CA SER A 451 5.75 25.65 -15.70
C SER A 451 5.24 24.26 -16.10
N PHE A 452 5.00 23.35 -15.14
CA PHE A 452 4.51 22.01 -15.45
C PHE A 452 3.11 22.07 -16.09
N ASN A 453 2.97 21.46 -17.27
CA ASN A 453 1.71 21.37 -17.98
C ASN A 453 1.36 19.91 -18.30
N LEU A 454 0.34 19.39 -17.62
CA LEU A 454 -0.13 18.02 -17.81
C LEU A 454 -0.54 17.73 -19.26
N ASN A 455 -1.08 18.71 -20.00
CA ASN A 455 -1.50 18.50 -21.38
C ASN A 455 -0.33 18.30 -22.34
N THR A 456 0.88 18.74 -22.00
CA THR A 456 2.09 18.41 -22.76
C THR A 456 2.50 16.95 -22.52
N TRP A 457 2.40 16.48 -21.28
CA TRP A 457 2.77 15.11 -20.88
C TRP A 457 1.75 14.06 -21.29
N ALA A 458 0.47 14.39 -21.26
CA ALA A 458 -0.67 13.52 -21.54
C ALA A 458 -1.64 14.17 -22.53
N GLY A 459 -1.12 14.65 -23.66
CA GLY A 459 -1.89 15.36 -24.70
C GLY A 459 -2.82 14.50 -25.55
N TRP A 460 -3.02 13.24 -25.17
CA TRP A 460 -3.90 12.32 -25.89
C TRP A 460 -5.37 12.64 -25.64
N THR A 461 -6.21 12.43 -26.65
CA THR A 461 -7.67 12.52 -26.55
C THR A 461 -8.21 11.43 -25.63
N VAL A 462 -9.12 11.80 -24.73
CA VAL A 462 -9.82 10.86 -23.84
C VAL A 462 -11.05 10.33 -24.57
N PRO A 463 -11.12 9.03 -24.91
CA PRO A 463 -12.31 8.46 -25.54
C PRO A 463 -13.45 8.34 -24.53
N ASN A 464 -14.69 8.37 -25.01
CA ASN A 464 -15.83 7.97 -24.18
C ASN A 464 -16.04 6.46 -24.31
N LEU A 465 -15.66 5.71 -23.28
CA LEU A 465 -15.84 4.27 -23.15
C LEU A 465 -16.99 3.93 -22.20
N ALA A 466 -17.78 4.92 -21.75
CA ALA A 466 -18.78 4.73 -20.71
C ALA A 466 -19.96 3.84 -21.13
#